data_AF-A0A016QKB3-F1
#
_entry.id   AF-A0A016QKB3-F1
#
_cell.length_a   1.000
_cell.length_b   1.000
_cell.length_c   1.000
_cell.angle_alpha   90.00
_cell.angle_beta   90.00
_cell.angle_gamma   90.00
#
_symmetry.space_group_name_H-M   'P 1'
#
loop_
_entity.id
_entity.type
_entity.pdbx_description
1 polymer ?
#
loop_
_entity_poly.entity_id
_entity_poly.type
_entity_poly.pdbx_seq_one_letter_code
_entity_poly.pdbx_strand_id
1 'polypeptide(L)'
;MTDPNPSRPSNLSPGAAPGPLAAAAPDAPPPTRHRLTAPLLAVILLALLPALVLAWQRVQFEQAQKTAALVMDYPAMAVQAQRVGLTPQALLDKYKALGVNGVAVYEDVIGNLVQRGDLYERRGSDLAAENPGAGVNPQWVYLRALTPQGQAALRTLPGRYTIPTRTATVAGQTWLAWPTDPDFLPAGPNRALIDQLKAQGLVVVYRPYDDEAVREPGADWPDVPFVAFTGDEVIGARTPERLAKIDERLGNRLPALIEGSPQRGLDTLVETHGGARMFALNPSWQNRLGPDEVASKYGLAARERSQRLLYLRPFPTVYETEAFLKRTGELLQHSGVQVGMPVVTAFAPNDTLRALCLFGPLAALLLLGLSYPLPRLGLVVAGLAGLAALGLNGLRPFEGFALIAAITFPALGLVLRRSRVTDWFLATGLSLAGVLFVSALGANRDSVLGLEPFRGVGLTLLVPLLFVGLSFLPRQDIRKTARDLYSTPLRLGDIGVMALGLGVFALVFLRRGNSTGLGVSSTEAQVRQELQDSIIRPRFKELAGHPLALVGLSGVLPGYFSLLLILGGVVGQASILNTFSHFHTPLLISAARCFIGLGAGLLLGLIAIPVVKFLLKFWTTFGTRRAHEAQA
;
A
#
# COMPACT_ATOMS: atom_id res chain seq x y z
N MET A 1 38.41 83.74 7.42
CA MET A 1 37.58 83.39 6.26
C MET A 1 38.20 82.17 5.59
N THR A 2 37.45 81.07 5.57
CA THR A 2 37.37 80.01 4.52
C THR A 2 38.65 79.45 3.87
N ASP A 3 38.93 78.17 4.20
CA ASP A 3 39.20 76.96 3.35
C ASP A 3 39.69 77.08 1.88
N PRO A 4 40.26 76.02 1.24
CA PRO A 4 40.54 74.65 1.71
C PRO A 4 41.90 74.01 1.27
N ASN A 5 42.14 72.82 1.84
CA ASN A 5 43.17 71.80 1.55
C ASN A 5 43.12 71.29 0.07
N PRO A 6 44.21 70.77 -0.54
CA PRO A 6 44.51 69.31 -0.45
C PRO A 6 46.01 68.89 -0.64
N SER A 7 46.48 67.82 0.03
CA SER A 7 47.21 66.68 -0.58
C SER A 7 47.82 65.67 0.43
N ARG A 8 47.69 64.38 0.06
CA ARG A 8 48.25 63.10 0.61
C ARG A 8 49.81 63.07 0.66
N PRO A 9 50.53 61.98 1.08
CA PRO A 9 50.16 60.69 1.72
C PRO A 9 51.12 60.20 2.85
N SER A 10 50.81 59.09 3.53
CA SER A 10 51.70 57.90 3.66
C SER A 10 51.14 56.90 4.68
N ASN A 11 50.81 55.70 4.20
CA ASN A 11 50.54 54.52 5.05
C ASN A 11 51.41 53.39 4.52
N LEU A 12 52.31 52.88 5.37
CA LEU A 12 52.92 51.57 5.24
C LEU A 12 53.14 50.99 6.64
N SER A 13 52.53 49.83 6.91
CA SER A 13 52.99 48.67 7.69
C SER A 13 51.78 47.80 8.14
N PRO A 14 51.93 46.51 8.46
CA PRO A 14 51.98 45.42 7.48
C PRO A 14 50.97 44.27 7.78
N GLY A 15 50.78 43.40 6.78
CA GLY A 15 50.31 42.02 6.85
C GLY A 15 49.50 41.53 8.07
N ALA A 16 48.17 41.56 7.96
CA ALA A 16 47.30 40.69 8.73
C ALA A 16 47.34 39.28 8.12
N ALA A 17 47.85 38.30 8.88
CA ALA A 17 47.74 36.89 8.55
C ALA A 17 46.25 36.50 8.33
N PRO A 18 45.92 35.60 7.39
CA PRO A 18 44.56 35.07 7.30
C PRO A 18 44.30 34.22 8.55
N GLY A 19 43.48 34.75 9.46
CA GLY A 19 43.08 34.05 10.67
C GLY A 19 42.41 32.70 10.37
N PRO A 20 42.46 31.75 11.32
CA PRO A 20 41.88 30.42 11.13
C PRO A 20 40.40 30.56 10.79
N LEU A 21 39.96 29.73 9.83
CA LEU A 21 38.59 29.55 9.40
C LEU A 21 37.58 29.84 10.51
N ALA A 22 36.86 30.96 10.32
CA ALA A 22 35.54 31.29 10.84
C ALA A 22 35.02 30.46 12.03
N ALA A 23 34.92 31.12 13.18
CA ALA A 23 34.10 30.77 14.36
C ALA A 23 33.29 29.47 14.21
N ALA A 24 33.76 28.42 14.88
CA ALA A 24 33.08 27.14 14.99
C ALA A 24 31.59 27.37 15.32
N ALA A 25 30.71 26.91 14.44
CA ALA A 25 29.28 26.82 14.75
C ALA A 25 29.12 26.06 16.08
N PRO A 26 28.21 26.48 16.98
CA PRO A 26 28.07 25.84 18.28
C PRO A 26 27.81 24.34 18.09
N ASP A 27 28.59 23.51 18.80
CA ASP A 27 28.36 22.07 18.87
C ASP A 27 26.90 21.81 19.27
N ALA A 28 26.29 20.79 18.67
CA ALA A 28 24.90 20.45 18.95
C ALA A 28 24.70 20.29 20.48
N PRO A 29 23.67 20.92 21.08
CA PRO A 29 23.51 20.89 22.53
C PRO A 29 23.38 19.45 23.04
N PRO A 30 24.03 19.12 24.17
CA PRO A 30 24.04 17.76 24.69
C PRO A 30 22.62 17.30 25.07
N PRO A 31 22.31 16.00 24.93
CA PRO A 31 21.03 15.44 25.33
C PRO A 31 20.70 15.74 26.79
N THR A 32 19.43 16.04 27.09
CA THR A 32 18.99 16.19 28.48
C THR A 32 18.57 14.83 29.05
N ARG A 33 18.91 14.58 30.32
CA ARG A 33 18.53 13.35 31.02
C ARG A 33 17.65 13.70 32.21
N HIS A 34 16.50 13.06 32.29
CA HIS A 34 15.58 13.20 33.41
C HIS A 34 15.73 12.02 34.40
N ARG A 35 15.46 12.23 35.69
CA ARG A 35 15.51 11.17 36.72
C ARG A 35 14.57 9.99 36.43
N LEU A 36 13.50 10.23 35.68
CA LEU A 36 12.52 9.22 35.28
C LEU A 36 12.92 8.41 34.03
N THR A 37 14.11 8.64 33.47
CA THR A 37 14.55 7.94 32.24
C THR A 37 14.56 6.42 32.42
N ALA A 38 15.24 5.92 33.46
CA ALA A 38 15.34 4.49 33.73
C ALA A 38 13.98 3.81 34.01
N PRO A 39 13.10 4.34 34.90
CA PRO A 39 11.81 3.69 35.14
C PRO A 39 10.90 3.72 33.91
N LEU A 40 10.90 4.79 33.11
CA LEU A 40 10.10 4.83 31.87
C LEU A 40 10.62 3.82 30.82
N LEU A 41 11.94 3.66 30.69
CA LEU A 41 12.51 2.60 29.86
C LEU A 41 12.14 1.20 30.35
N ALA A 42 12.08 0.99 31.67
CA ALA A 42 11.63 -0.28 32.25
C ALA A 42 10.15 -0.56 31.93
N VAL A 43 9.28 0.46 31.98
CA VAL A 43 7.88 0.33 31.56
C VAL A 43 7.77 -0.02 30.08
N ILE A 44 8.57 0.63 29.22
CA ILE A 44 8.63 0.29 27.78
C ILE A 44 9.04 -1.18 27.61
N LEU A 45 10.08 -1.62 28.31
CA LEU A 45 10.57 -3.00 28.24
C LEU A 45 9.52 -4.02 28.70
N LEU A 46 8.81 -3.75 29.78
CA LEU A 46 7.74 -4.63 30.28
C LEU A 46 6.56 -4.68 29.30
N ALA A 47 6.18 -3.54 28.72
CA ALA A 47 5.11 -3.47 27.73
C ALA A 47 5.47 -4.16 26.39
N LEU A 48 6.75 -4.45 26.12
CA LEU A 48 7.15 -5.23 24.94
C LEU A 48 6.77 -6.70 25.04
N LEU A 49 6.62 -7.27 26.23
CA LEU A 49 6.25 -8.68 26.40
C LEU A 49 4.89 -9.01 25.74
N PRO A 50 3.78 -8.32 26.06
CA PRO A 50 2.52 -8.56 25.35
C PRO A 50 2.60 -8.21 23.85
N ALA A 51 3.40 -7.21 23.47
CA ALA A 51 3.59 -6.86 22.06
C ALA A 51 4.28 -7.97 21.26
N LEU A 52 5.26 -8.66 21.86
CA LEU A 52 5.93 -9.82 21.27
C LEU A 52 4.98 -11.01 21.13
N VAL A 53 4.15 -11.27 22.13
CA VAL A 53 3.13 -12.34 22.06
C VAL A 53 2.14 -12.06 20.92
N LEU A 54 1.65 -10.83 20.80
CA LEU A 54 0.76 -10.43 19.71
C LEU A 54 1.44 -10.49 18.34
N ALA A 55 2.70 -10.06 18.24
CA ALA A 55 3.49 -10.20 17.02
C ALA A 55 3.66 -11.67 16.62
N TRP A 56 3.91 -12.56 17.58
CA TRP A 56 4.00 -14.00 17.35
C TRP A 56 2.66 -14.59 16.87
N GLN A 57 1.55 -14.25 17.52
CA GLN A 57 0.20 -14.66 17.10
C GLN A 57 -0.11 -14.21 15.67
N ARG A 58 0.27 -12.97 15.32
CA ARG A 58 0.14 -12.45 13.95
C ARG A 58 0.97 -13.25 12.96
N VAL A 59 2.23 -13.59 13.29
CA VAL A 59 3.06 -14.42 12.42
C VAL A 59 2.45 -15.80 12.21
N GLN A 60 1.96 -16.45 13.27
CA GLN A 60 1.29 -17.75 13.16
C GLN A 60 0.05 -17.68 12.26
N PHE A 61 -0.77 -16.65 12.43
CA PHE A 61 -1.92 -16.38 11.57
C PHE A 61 -1.50 -16.19 10.10
N GLU A 62 -0.51 -15.35 9.82
CA GLU A 62 -0.04 -15.09 8.45
C GLU A 62 0.57 -16.34 7.80
N GLN A 63 1.30 -17.18 8.55
CA GLN A 63 1.89 -18.42 8.06
C GLN A 63 0.84 -19.51 7.78
N ALA A 64 -0.18 -19.64 8.64
CA ALA A 64 -1.28 -20.57 8.44
C ALA A 64 -2.10 -20.26 7.18
N GLN A 65 -1.96 -19.06 6.65
CA GLN A 65 -2.74 -18.55 5.54
C GLN A 65 -1.96 -18.52 4.22
N LYS A 66 -0.97 -19.39 4.01
CA LYS A 66 -0.16 -19.44 2.77
C LYS A 66 -0.80 -20.28 1.65
N THR A 67 -2.12 -20.18 1.50
CA THR A 67 -2.85 -20.83 0.41
C THR A 67 -3.54 -19.77 -0.45
N ALA A 68 -3.37 -19.87 -1.76
CA ALA A 68 -4.00 -18.99 -2.74
C ALA A 68 -4.67 -19.81 -3.85
N ALA A 69 -5.78 -19.30 -4.39
CA ALA A 69 -6.41 -19.84 -5.57
C ALA A 69 -5.98 -19.05 -6.82
N LEU A 70 -5.59 -19.77 -7.87
CA LEU A 70 -5.37 -19.25 -9.21
C LEU A 70 -6.71 -19.29 -9.96
N VAL A 71 -7.39 -18.15 -10.00
CA VAL A 71 -8.77 -18.01 -10.47
C VAL A 71 -8.78 -17.48 -11.90
N MET A 72 -9.01 -18.33 -12.88
CA MET A 72 -9.07 -17.94 -14.29
C MET A 72 -10.40 -17.25 -14.64
N ASP A 73 -10.35 -16.12 -15.35
CA ASP A 73 -11.50 -15.46 -15.98
C ASP A 73 -12.12 -16.41 -17.02
N TYR A 74 -13.22 -17.09 -16.65
CA TYR A 74 -13.79 -18.16 -17.47
C TYR A 74 -14.32 -17.65 -18.81
N PRO A 75 -15.09 -16.54 -18.89
CA PRO A 75 -15.52 -15.99 -20.18
C PRO A 75 -14.36 -15.60 -21.09
N ALA A 76 -13.31 -14.93 -20.56
CA ALA A 76 -12.16 -14.56 -21.37
C ALA A 76 -11.40 -15.80 -21.88
N MET A 77 -11.27 -16.84 -21.06
CA MET A 77 -10.66 -18.11 -21.45
C MET A 77 -11.52 -18.84 -22.49
N ALA A 78 -12.84 -18.85 -22.36
CA ALA A 78 -13.76 -19.46 -23.32
C ALA A 78 -13.66 -18.78 -24.71
N VAL A 79 -13.56 -17.45 -24.76
CA VAL A 79 -13.33 -16.70 -26.00
C VAL A 79 -11.97 -17.06 -26.61
N GLN A 80 -10.93 -17.19 -25.78
CA GLN A 80 -9.61 -17.63 -26.25
C GLN A 80 -9.66 -19.05 -26.83
N ALA A 81 -10.36 -19.98 -26.16
CA ALA A 81 -10.52 -21.37 -26.63
C ALA A 81 -11.18 -21.41 -28.02
N GLN A 82 -12.26 -20.67 -28.21
CA GLN A 82 -12.96 -20.57 -29.50
C GLN A 82 -12.05 -20.05 -30.62
N ARG A 83 -11.21 -19.04 -30.34
CA ARG A 83 -10.27 -18.47 -31.33
C ARG A 83 -9.22 -19.47 -31.81
N VAL A 84 -8.87 -20.46 -30.99
CA VAL A 84 -7.90 -21.51 -31.34
C VAL A 84 -8.56 -22.84 -31.72
N GLY A 85 -9.88 -22.86 -31.90
CA GLY A 85 -10.63 -24.06 -32.28
C GLY A 85 -10.73 -25.12 -31.19
N LEU A 86 -10.54 -24.75 -29.92
CA LEU A 86 -10.68 -25.64 -28.77
C LEU A 86 -12.01 -25.42 -28.04
N THR A 87 -12.49 -26.46 -27.35
CA THR A 87 -13.59 -26.29 -26.41
C THR A 87 -13.09 -25.57 -25.14
N PRO A 88 -13.95 -24.80 -24.45
CA PRO A 88 -13.58 -24.16 -23.19
C PRO A 88 -13.04 -25.15 -22.14
N GLN A 89 -13.61 -26.36 -22.07
CA GLN A 89 -13.14 -27.40 -21.16
C GLN A 89 -11.73 -27.90 -21.52
N ALA A 90 -11.42 -28.11 -22.81
CA ALA A 90 -10.09 -28.57 -23.22
C ALA A 90 -9.00 -27.55 -22.89
N LEU A 91 -9.28 -26.25 -23.08
CA LEU A 91 -8.35 -25.20 -22.71
C LEU A 91 -8.22 -25.04 -21.19
N LEU A 92 -9.32 -25.19 -20.45
CA LEU A 92 -9.32 -25.19 -18.98
C LEU A 92 -8.45 -26.33 -18.43
N ASP A 93 -8.55 -27.56 -18.97
CA ASP A 93 -7.73 -28.68 -18.53
C ASP A 93 -6.24 -28.44 -18.80
N LYS A 94 -5.91 -27.77 -19.90
CA LYS A 94 -4.54 -27.33 -20.19
C LYS A 94 -4.02 -26.32 -19.16
N TYR A 95 -4.84 -25.35 -18.76
CA TYR A 95 -4.45 -24.37 -17.75
C TYR A 95 -4.46 -24.94 -16.32
N LYS A 96 -5.30 -25.94 -16.03
CA LYS A 96 -5.26 -26.71 -14.78
C LYS A 96 -3.94 -27.44 -14.61
N ALA A 97 -3.41 -28.02 -15.68
CA ALA A 97 -2.08 -28.63 -15.67
C ALA A 97 -0.95 -27.62 -15.37
N LEU A 98 -1.19 -26.31 -15.54
CA LEU A 98 -0.25 -25.23 -15.20
C LEU A 98 -0.55 -24.57 -13.85
N GLY A 99 -1.42 -25.18 -13.03
CA GLY A 99 -1.71 -24.75 -11.67
C GLY A 99 -3.01 -23.96 -11.49
N VAL A 100 -3.78 -23.67 -12.55
CA VAL A 100 -5.10 -23.05 -12.38
C VAL A 100 -6.02 -24.00 -11.60
N ASN A 101 -6.51 -23.57 -10.45
CA ASN A 101 -7.38 -24.37 -9.58
C ASN A 101 -8.69 -23.68 -9.23
N GLY A 102 -8.95 -22.51 -9.83
CA GLY A 102 -10.19 -21.78 -9.67
C GLY A 102 -10.64 -21.10 -10.95
N VAL A 103 -11.90 -20.69 -10.97
CA VAL A 103 -12.55 -20.06 -12.12
C VAL A 103 -13.51 -18.98 -11.64
N ALA A 104 -13.44 -17.81 -12.27
CA ALA A 104 -14.41 -16.75 -12.08
C ALA A 104 -15.51 -16.88 -13.11
N VAL A 105 -16.72 -17.13 -12.64
CA VAL A 105 -17.92 -17.32 -13.48
C VAL A 105 -18.83 -16.12 -13.28
N TYR A 106 -19.13 -15.45 -14.38
CA TYR A 106 -20.05 -14.33 -14.40
C TYR A 106 -21.49 -14.83 -14.43
N GLU A 107 -22.39 -14.06 -13.85
CA GLU A 107 -23.82 -14.21 -14.09
C GLU A 107 -24.09 -14.13 -15.60
N ASP A 108 -24.95 -15.01 -16.12
CA ASP A 108 -25.31 -14.90 -17.53
C ASP A 108 -26.12 -13.63 -17.74
N VAL A 109 -25.91 -12.98 -18.87
CA VAL A 109 -26.83 -11.98 -19.39
C VAL A 109 -27.71 -12.61 -20.48
N ILE A 110 -28.85 -12.02 -20.82
CA ILE A 110 -29.76 -12.58 -21.84
C ILE A 110 -29.05 -12.78 -23.18
N GLY A 111 -28.14 -11.87 -23.55
CA GLY A 111 -27.31 -12.01 -24.75
C GLY A 111 -26.43 -13.26 -24.75
N ASN A 112 -25.98 -13.76 -23.57
CA ASN A 112 -25.22 -15.02 -23.49
C ASN A 112 -26.10 -16.21 -23.90
N LEU A 113 -27.39 -16.21 -23.55
CA LEU A 113 -28.35 -17.25 -23.96
C LEU A 113 -28.58 -17.22 -25.47
N VAL A 114 -28.60 -16.03 -26.08
CA VAL A 114 -28.68 -15.88 -27.54
C VAL A 114 -27.41 -16.40 -28.21
N GLN A 115 -26.23 -16.02 -27.72
CA GLN A 115 -24.94 -16.46 -28.26
C GLN A 115 -24.73 -17.97 -28.19
N ARG A 116 -25.25 -18.64 -27.15
CA ARG A 116 -25.22 -20.10 -27.03
C ARG A 116 -26.25 -20.82 -27.90
N GLY A 117 -27.19 -20.08 -28.49
CA GLY A 117 -28.30 -20.64 -29.27
C GLY A 117 -29.42 -21.22 -28.40
N ASP A 118 -29.51 -20.85 -27.11
CA ASP A 118 -30.66 -21.20 -26.27
C ASP A 118 -31.89 -20.36 -26.62
N LEU A 119 -31.65 -19.09 -26.96
CA LEU A 119 -32.64 -18.12 -27.39
C LEU A 119 -32.35 -17.65 -28.81
N TYR A 120 -33.40 -17.31 -29.53
CA TYR A 120 -33.35 -16.60 -30.79
C TYR A 120 -33.93 -15.21 -30.60
N GLU A 121 -33.15 -14.20 -30.94
CA GLU A 121 -33.51 -12.80 -30.85
C GLU A 121 -33.82 -12.23 -32.23
N ARG A 122 -34.86 -11.39 -32.31
CA ARG A 122 -35.16 -10.58 -33.48
C ARG A 122 -35.55 -9.17 -33.05
N ARG A 123 -35.00 -8.16 -33.74
CA ARG A 123 -35.48 -6.78 -33.59
C ARG A 123 -36.88 -6.66 -34.17
N GLY A 124 -37.71 -5.85 -33.51
CA GLY A 124 -39.09 -5.63 -33.92
C GLY A 124 -39.19 -5.03 -35.33
N SER A 125 -38.24 -4.18 -35.73
CA SER A 125 -38.14 -3.63 -37.08
C SER A 125 -38.04 -4.73 -38.15
N ASP A 126 -37.19 -5.72 -37.90
CA ASP A 126 -36.91 -6.80 -38.83
C ASP A 126 -38.10 -7.76 -38.86
N LEU A 127 -38.64 -8.09 -37.68
CA LEU A 127 -39.80 -8.98 -37.55
C LEU A 127 -41.06 -8.37 -38.18
N ALA A 128 -41.25 -7.04 -38.08
CA ALA A 128 -42.33 -6.31 -38.72
C ALA A 128 -42.17 -6.25 -40.25
N ALA A 129 -40.93 -6.10 -40.74
CA ALA A 129 -40.64 -6.11 -42.18
C ALA A 129 -40.86 -7.49 -42.80
N GLU A 130 -40.48 -8.56 -42.09
CA GLU A 130 -40.69 -9.95 -42.50
C GLU A 130 -42.17 -10.37 -42.43
N ASN A 131 -42.96 -9.76 -41.54
CA ASN A 131 -44.36 -10.10 -41.31
C ASN A 131 -45.26 -8.84 -41.34
N PRO A 132 -45.48 -8.24 -42.53
CA PRO A 132 -46.30 -7.04 -42.66
C PRO A 132 -47.72 -7.25 -42.10
N GLY A 133 -48.20 -6.29 -41.31
CA GLY A 133 -49.55 -6.32 -40.72
C GLY A 133 -49.70 -7.19 -39.46
N ALA A 134 -48.64 -7.83 -38.97
CA ALA A 134 -48.70 -8.70 -37.79
C ALA A 134 -48.75 -7.96 -36.43
N GLY A 135 -48.93 -6.63 -36.41
CA GLY A 135 -49.03 -5.84 -35.18
C GLY A 135 -47.75 -5.81 -34.32
N VAL A 136 -46.59 -6.07 -34.93
CA VAL A 136 -45.27 -6.04 -34.28
C VAL A 136 -44.85 -4.59 -34.00
N ASN A 137 -44.35 -4.31 -32.80
CA ASN A 137 -43.80 -3.01 -32.46
C ASN A 137 -42.34 -2.92 -32.94
N PRO A 138 -41.99 -2.02 -33.87
CA PRO A 138 -40.64 -1.93 -34.43
C PRO A 138 -39.55 -1.57 -33.42
N GLN A 139 -39.90 -0.93 -32.30
CA GLN A 139 -38.95 -0.48 -31.27
C GLN A 139 -38.65 -1.55 -30.21
N TRP A 140 -39.35 -2.69 -30.23
CA TRP A 140 -39.24 -3.75 -29.24
C TRP A 140 -38.30 -4.86 -29.72
N VAL A 141 -37.80 -5.67 -28.79
CA VAL A 141 -36.98 -6.86 -29.09
C VAL A 141 -37.78 -8.11 -28.77
N TYR A 142 -37.74 -9.10 -29.66
CA TYR A 142 -38.54 -10.32 -29.56
C TYR A 142 -37.62 -11.52 -29.37
N LEU A 143 -37.87 -12.28 -28.31
CA LEU A 143 -37.13 -13.50 -27.96
C LEU A 143 -38.01 -14.73 -28.11
N ARG A 144 -37.47 -15.81 -28.66
CA ARG A 144 -38.09 -17.14 -28.62
C ARG A 144 -37.07 -18.21 -28.21
N ALA A 145 -37.54 -19.29 -27.62
CA ALA A 145 -36.68 -20.39 -27.23
C ALA A 145 -36.31 -21.26 -28.43
N LEU A 146 -35.06 -21.70 -28.51
CA LEU A 146 -34.59 -22.73 -29.44
C LEU A 146 -34.35 -24.07 -28.73
N THR A 147 -34.04 -24.05 -27.43
CA THR A 147 -33.75 -25.22 -26.61
C THR A 147 -34.72 -25.32 -25.42
N PRO A 148 -34.86 -26.50 -24.78
CA PRO A 148 -35.60 -26.63 -23.52
C PRO A 148 -35.06 -25.72 -22.41
N GLN A 149 -33.75 -25.47 -22.39
CA GLN A 149 -33.11 -24.54 -21.46
C GLN A 149 -33.54 -23.08 -21.74
N GLY A 150 -33.56 -22.68 -23.01
CA GLY A 150 -34.13 -21.39 -23.41
C GLY A 150 -35.61 -21.25 -23.04
N GLN A 151 -36.39 -22.33 -23.16
CA GLN A 151 -37.79 -22.32 -22.77
C GLN A 151 -37.97 -22.14 -21.25
N ALA A 152 -37.13 -22.80 -20.44
CA ALA A 152 -37.11 -22.58 -19.00
C ALA A 152 -36.73 -21.13 -18.66
N ALA A 153 -35.73 -20.56 -19.33
CA ALA A 153 -35.32 -19.16 -19.14
C ALA A 153 -36.46 -18.19 -19.48
N LEU A 154 -37.14 -18.33 -20.62
CA LEU A 154 -38.26 -17.45 -21.00
C LEU A 154 -39.44 -17.48 -20.00
N ARG A 155 -39.63 -18.59 -19.26
CA ARG A 155 -40.66 -18.67 -18.22
C ARG A 155 -40.29 -17.85 -16.98
N THR A 156 -39.02 -17.76 -16.64
CA THR A 156 -38.55 -17.10 -15.40
C THR A 156 -38.19 -15.64 -15.61
N LEU A 157 -37.69 -15.25 -16.79
CA LEU A 157 -37.19 -13.91 -17.07
C LEU A 157 -38.25 -12.80 -16.80
N PRO A 158 -39.52 -12.89 -17.25
CA PRO A 158 -40.53 -11.87 -16.96
C PRO A 158 -40.75 -11.61 -15.47
N GLY A 159 -40.65 -12.66 -14.64
CA GLY A 159 -40.83 -12.56 -13.19
C GLY A 159 -39.62 -11.96 -12.47
N ARG A 160 -38.43 -12.00 -13.09
CA ARG A 160 -37.19 -11.46 -12.52
C ARG A 160 -37.15 -9.94 -12.53
N TYR A 161 -37.84 -9.29 -13.48
CA TYR A 161 -37.72 -7.85 -13.72
C TYR A 161 -39.01 -7.06 -13.44
N THR A 162 -38.85 -5.79 -13.10
CA THR A 162 -39.94 -4.80 -13.08
C THR A 162 -40.33 -4.32 -14.49
N ILE A 163 -39.54 -4.66 -15.51
CA ILE A 163 -39.78 -4.30 -16.92
C ILE A 163 -41.01 -5.07 -17.46
N PRO A 164 -42.00 -4.37 -18.06
CA PRO A 164 -43.21 -5.02 -18.55
C PRO A 164 -42.96 -5.73 -19.90
N THR A 165 -42.84 -7.05 -19.86
CA THR A 165 -42.76 -7.89 -21.08
C THR A 165 -44.16 -8.28 -21.57
N ARG A 166 -44.33 -8.53 -22.87
CA ARG A 166 -45.58 -9.04 -23.45
C ARG A 166 -45.34 -10.33 -24.24
N THR A 167 -46.34 -11.20 -24.31
CA THR A 167 -46.30 -12.33 -25.24
C THR A 167 -46.98 -11.92 -26.54
N ALA A 168 -46.34 -12.20 -27.68
CA ALA A 168 -46.88 -11.94 -29.00
C ALA A 168 -46.78 -13.19 -29.87
N THR A 169 -47.78 -13.47 -30.69
CA THR A 169 -47.75 -14.56 -31.67
C THR A 169 -47.56 -13.98 -33.06
N VAL A 170 -46.44 -14.28 -33.69
CA VAL A 170 -46.07 -13.79 -35.03
C VAL A 170 -45.70 -14.99 -35.89
N ALA A 171 -46.31 -15.11 -37.07
CA ALA A 171 -46.12 -16.27 -37.98
C ALA A 171 -46.31 -17.64 -37.30
N GLY A 172 -47.30 -17.76 -36.39
CA GLY A 172 -47.58 -18.98 -35.65
C GLY A 172 -46.55 -19.34 -34.57
N GLN A 173 -45.55 -18.49 -34.33
CA GLN A 173 -44.54 -18.65 -33.29
C GLN A 173 -44.83 -17.70 -32.12
N THR A 174 -44.64 -18.19 -30.89
CA THR A 174 -44.79 -17.37 -29.68
C THR A 174 -43.46 -16.70 -29.32
N TRP A 175 -43.52 -15.39 -29.12
CA TRP A 175 -42.39 -14.53 -28.80
C TRP A 175 -42.63 -13.83 -27.47
N LEU A 176 -41.57 -13.71 -26.68
CA LEU A 176 -41.52 -12.80 -25.54
C LEU A 176 -40.96 -11.46 -26.03
N ALA A 177 -41.79 -10.44 -25.99
CA ALA A 177 -41.50 -9.10 -26.46
C ALA A 177 -41.05 -8.21 -25.30
N TRP A 178 -39.90 -7.57 -25.47
CA TRP A 178 -39.25 -6.66 -24.54
C TRP A 178 -39.31 -5.22 -25.07
N PRO A 179 -39.64 -4.24 -24.23
CA PRO A 179 -39.74 -2.84 -24.64
C PRO A 179 -38.38 -2.16 -24.87
N THR A 180 -37.30 -2.76 -24.38
CA THR A 180 -35.91 -2.30 -24.51
C THR A 180 -35.02 -3.48 -24.88
N ASP A 181 -33.81 -3.20 -25.34
CA ASP A 181 -32.79 -4.22 -25.59
C ASP A 181 -32.46 -4.97 -24.28
N PRO A 182 -32.76 -6.27 -24.18
CA PRO A 182 -32.59 -7.03 -22.95
C PRO A 182 -31.20 -7.67 -22.84
N ASP A 183 -30.31 -7.53 -23.84
CA ASP A 183 -29.09 -8.34 -23.96
C ASP A 183 -28.14 -8.25 -22.77
N PHE A 184 -28.05 -7.07 -22.15
CA PHE A 184 -27.19 -6.82 -21.00
C PHE A 184 -27.84 -7.15 -19.66
N LEU A 185 -29.13 -7.53 -19.66
CA LEU A 185 -29.86 -7.80 -18.42
C LEU A 185 -29.43 -9.14 -17.82
N PRO A 186 -29.20 -9.24 -16.49
CA PRO A 186 -28.72 -10.47 -15.85
C PRO A 186 -29.74 -11.62 -15.84
N ALA A 187 -29.55 -12.63 -16.67
CA ALA A 187 -30.42 -13.80 -16.79
C ALA A 187 -30.33 -14.78 -15.59
N GLY A 188 -29.34 -14.63 -14.71
CA GLY A 188 -29.11 -15.49 -13.55
C GLY A 188 -27.90 -16.42 -13.70
N PRO A 189 -27.56 -17.22 -12.68
CA PRO A 189 -26.39 -18.07 -12.70
C PRO A 189 -26.57 -19.26 -13.65
N ASN A 190 -25.54 -19.56 -14.42
CA ASN A 190 -25.45 -20.83 -15.15
C ASN A 190 -25.15 -21.98 -14.17
N ARG A 191 -26.19 -22.51 -13.53
CA ARG A 191 -26.07 -23.58 -12.51
C ARG A 191 -25.38 -24.82 -13.07
N ALA A 192 -25.73 -25.25 -14.28
CA ALA A 192 -25.14 -26.43 -14.91
C ALA A 192 -23.61 -26.29 -15.06
N LEU A 193 -23.13 -25.13 -15.54
CA LEU A 193 -21.71 -24.84 -15.64
C LEU A 193 -21.05 -24.78 -14.26
N ILE A 194 -21.66 -24.08 -13.30
CA ILE A 194 -21.09 -23.93 -11.95
C ILE A 194 -20.98 -25.29 -11.26
N ASP A 195 -22.01 -26.13 -11.33
CA ASP A 195 -22.02 -27.47 -10.75
C ASP A 195 -20.98 -28.38 -11.42
N GLN A 196 -20.83 -28.29 -12.75
CA GLN A 196 -19.77 -28.99 -13.48
C GLN A 196 -18.37 -28.56 -13.02
N LEU A 197 -18.13 -27.27 -12.82
CA LEU A 197 -16.84 -26.75 -12.37
C LEU A 197 -16.56 -27.13 -10.90
N LYS A 198 -17.58 -27.08 -10.04
CA LYS A 198 -17.50 -27.55 -8.64
C LYS A 198 -17.19 -29.05 -8.58
N ALA A 199 -17.82 -29.87 -9.41
CA ALA A 199 -17.57 -31.31 -9.47
C ALA A 199 -16.13 -31.65 -9.87
N GLN A 200 -15.45 -30.76 -10.60
CA GLN A 200 -14.02 -30.88 -10.91
C GLN A 200 -13.09 -30.45 -9.76
N GLY A 201 -13.63 -30.04 -8.61
CA GLY A 201 -12.87 -29.56 -7.46
C GLY A 201 -12.32 -28.14 -7.62
N LEU A 202 -12.83 -27.35 -8.58
CA LEU A 202 -12.37 -25.98 -8.80
C LEU A 202 -12.96 -25.01 -7.78
N VAL A 203 -12.14 -24.04 -7.37
CA VAL A 203 -12.59 -22.89 -6.59
C VAL A 203 -13.41 -21.97 -7.49
N VAL A 204 -14.73 -21.96 -7.33
CA VAL A 204 -15.61 -21.09 -8.13
C VAL A 204 -15.81 -19.76 -7.42
N VAL A 205 -15.48 -18.67 -8.13
CA VAL A 205 -15.78 -17.29 -7.71
C VAL A 205 -16.95 -16.80 -8.56
N TYR A 206 -18.11 -16.56 -7.95
CA TYR A 206 -19.28 -16.07 -8.67
C TYR A 206 -19.24 -14.54 -8.80
N ARG A 207 -19.56 -14.03 -9.99
CA ARG A 207 -19.53 -12.60 -10.30
C ARG A 207 -20.91 -12.12 -10.75
N PRO A 208 -21.77 -11.67 -9.82
CA PRO A 208 -23.10 -11.19 -10.15
C PRO A 208 -23.06 -9.80 -10.76
N TYR A 209 -24.02 -9.52 -11.64
CA TYR A 209 -24.25 -8.19 -12.20
C TYR A 209 -25.31 -7.44 -11.37
N ASP A 210 -25.19 -6.12 -11.30
CA ASP A 210 -26.23 -5.27 -10.72
C ASP A 210 -27.13 -4.68 -11.81
N ASP A 211 -28.44 -4.71 -11.56
CA ASP A 211 -29.43 -4.04 -12.38
C ASP A 211 -30.63 -3.64 -11.51
N GLU A 212 -31.02 -2.37 -11.54
CA GLU A 212 -32.07 -1.84 -10.68
C GLU A 212 -33.44 -2.47 -10.94
N ALA A 213 -33.68 -2.95 -12.17
CA ALA A 213 -34.95 -3.57 -12.54
C ALA A 213 -35.10 -5.01 -12.01
N VAL A 214 -34.04 -5.65 -11.51
CA VAL A 214 -34.14 -6.98 -10.87
C VAL A 214 -34.91 -6.88 -9.56
N ARG A 215 -36.04 -7.59 -9.46
CA ARG A 215 -36.94 -7.55 -8.30
C ARG A 215 -36.30 -8.13 -7.03
N GLU A 216 -35.64 -9.27 -7.19
CA GLU A 216 -35.11 -10.08 -6.09
C GLU A 216 -33.62 -10.38 -6.30
N PRO A 217 -32.74 -9.37 -6.19
CA PRO A 217 -31.31 -9.54 -6.44
C PRO A 217 -30.68 -10.47 -5.41
N GLY A 218 -29.85 -11.40 -5.85
CA GLY A 218 -29.17 -12.36 -4.97
C GLY A 218 -29.99 -13.57 -4.54
N ALA A 219 -31.30 -13.63 -4.83
CA ALA A 219 -32.16 -14.73 -4.38
C ALA A 219 -31.78 -16.08 -4.98
N ASP A 220 -31.19 -16.07 -6.17
CA ASP A 220 -30.83 -17.27 -6.93
C ASP A 220 -29.33 -17.57 -6.88
N TRP A 221 -28.54 -16.88 -6.07
CA TRP A 221 -27.10 -17.05 -6.04
C TRP A 221 -26.68 -18.50 -5.77
N PRO A 222 -25.71 -19.03 -6.54
CA PRO A 222 -25.25 -20.39 -6.41
C PRO A 222 -24.51 -20.57 -5.08
N ASP A 223 -24.48 -21.78 -4.55
CA ASP A 223 -23.65 -22.11 -3.39
C ASP A 223 -22.18 -22.18 -3.81
N VAL A 224 -21.42 -21.12 -3.54
CA VAL A 224 -20.01 -20.96 -3.92
C VAL A 224 -19.24 -20.31 -2.77
N PRO A 225 -17.94 -20.53 -2.62
CA PRO A 225 -17.21 -19.96 -1.49
C PRO A 225 -17.03 -18.44 -1.56
N PHE A 226 -16.90 -17.87 -2.77
CA PHE A 226 -16.56 -16.47 -2.95
C PHE A 226 -17.49 -15.77 -3.95
N VAL A 227 -17.83 -14.52 -3.64
CA VAL A 227 -18.56 -13.62 -4.54
C VAL A 227 -17.68 -12.40 -4.83
N ALA A 228 -17.42 -12.13 -6.11
CA ALA A 228 -16.68 -10.94 -6.53
C ALA A 228 -17.59 -10.03 -7.37
N PHE A 229 -18.10 -8.96 -6.75
CA PHE A 229 -19.02 -8.01 -7.38
C PHE A 229 -18.40 -7.36 -8.63
N THR A 230 -19.23 -7.11 -9.63
CA THR A 230 -18.83 -6.37 -10.84
C THR A 230 -19.05 -4.87 -10.67
N GLY A 231 -18.10 -4.04 -11.13
CA GLY A 231 -18.23 -2.58 -11.11
C GLY A 231 -17.65 -1.91 -9.85
N ASP A 232 -18.00 -0.65 -9.63
CA ASP A 232 -17.46 0.21 -8.55
C ASP A 232 -18.33 0.22 -7.29
N GLU A 233 -19.42 -0.53 -7.26
CA GLU A 233 -20.32 -0.66 -6.12
C GLU A 233 -20.87 -2.08 -6.01
N VAL A 234 -21.23 -2.50 -4.80
CA VAL A 234 -21.94 -3.77 -4.59
C VAL A 234 -23.42 -3.62 -4.91
N ILE A 235 -24.10 -4.73 -5.17
CA ILE A 235 -25.53 -4.72 -5.47
C ILE A 235 -26.30 -4.07 -4.32
N GLY A 236 -27.10 -3.06 -4.66
CA GLY A 236 -27.91 -2.34 -3.67
C GLY A 236 -27.16 -1.32 -2.82
N ALA A 237 -25.90 -1.00 -3.11
CA ALA A 237 -25.11 0.02 -2.40
C ALA A 237 -25.77 1.42 -2.34
N ARG A 238 -26.77 1.67 -3.20
CA ARG A 238 -27.55 2.93 -3.26
C ARG A 238 -28.78 2.93 -2.37
N THR A 239 -29.25 1.76 -1.95
CA THR A 239 -30.53 1.60 -1.25
C THR A 239 -30.32 0.69 -0.03
N PRO A 240 -30.38 1.22 1.21
CA PRO A 240 -30.07 0.46 2.42
C PRO A 240 -30.86 -0.85 2.56
N GLU A 241 -32.15 -0.84 2.19
CA GLU A 241 -33.02 -2.02 2.22
C GLU A 241 -32.55 -3.11 1.25
N ARG A 242 -32.10 -2.72 0.05
CA ARG A 242 -31.57 -3.64 -0.97
C ARG A 242 -30.20 -4.18 -0.55
N LEU A 243 -29.34 -3.35 0.04
CA LEU A 243 -28.06 -3.78 0.60
C LEU A 243 -28.24 -4.79 1.74
N ALA A 244 -29.19 -4.54 2.66
CA ALA A 244 -29.49 -5.46 3.76
C ALA A 244 -29.98 -6.82 3.26
N LYS A 245 -30.81 -6.85 2.21
CA LYS A 245 -31.19 -8.11 1.54
C LYS A 245 -29.98 -8.82 0.94
N ILE A 246 -29.02 -8.09 0.36
CA ILE A 246 -27.80 -8.68 -0.21
C ILE A 246 -26.88 -9.23 0.87
N ASP A 247 -26.74 -8.54 2.01
CA ASP A 247 -26.02 -9.01 3.18
C ASP A 247 -26.60 -10.37 3.66
N GLU A 248 -27.92 -10.43 3.89
CA GLU A 248 -28.58 -11.68 4.25
C GLU A 248 -28.36 -12.81 3.21
N ARG A 249 -28.51 -12.49 1.91
CA ARG A 249 -28.39 -13.45 0.80
C ARG A 249 -26.98 -13.92 0.53
N LEU A 250 -25.97 -13.17 0.97
CA LEU A 250 -24.58 -13.58 0.88
C LEU A 250 -24.37 -14.85 1.71
N GLY A 251 -25.05 -14.99 2.86
CA GLY A 251 -25.02 -16.19 3.69
C GLY A 251 -23.59 -16.51 4.15
N ASN A 252 -23.10 -17.72 3.86
CA ASN A 252 -21.73 -18.13 4.22
C ASN A 252 -20.66 -17.73 3.19
N ARG A 253 -21.05 -17.05 2.11
CA ARG A 253 -20.13 -16.69 1.03
C ARG A 253 -19.28 -15.52 1.45
N LEU A 254 -18.02 -15.53 1.04
CA LEU A 254 -17.10 -14.44 1.33
C LEU A 254 -17.06 -13.44 0.16
N PRO A 255 -17.34 -12.16 0.42
CA PRO A 255 -17.14 -11.12 -0.59
C PRO A 255 -15.64 -10.95 -0.87
N ALA A 256 -15.29 -10.80 -2.14
CA ALA A 256 -13.91 -10.63 -2.60
C ALA A 256 -13.54 -9.15 -2.66
N LEU A 257 -12.45 -8.75 -1.98
CA LEU A 257 -11.93 -7.40 -1.98
C LEU A 257 -10.89 -7.22 -3.09
N ILE A 258 -11.25 -6.49 -4.14
CA ILE A 258 -10.35 -6.27 -5.29
C ILE A 258 -9.30 -5.21 -4.95
N GLU A 259 -8.02 -5.56 -4.98
CA GLU A 259 -6.93 -4.61 -4.71
C GLU A 259 -6.94 -3.46 -5.73
N GLY A 260 -7.02 -2.22 -5.23
CA GLY A 260 -7.00 -1.01 -6.07
C GLY A 260 -8.36 -0.61 -6.66
N SER A 261 -9.43 -1.36 -6.37
CA SER A 261 -10.79 -1.05 -6.80
C SER A 261 -11.74 -1.08 -5.59
N PRO A 262 -11.75 -0.02 -4.76
CA PRO A 262 -12.68 0.07 -3.64
C PRO A 262 -14.11 0.13 -4.16
N GLN A 263 -14.98 -0.74 -3.66
CA GLN A 263 -16.38 -0.81 -4.06
C GLN A 263 -17.26 -0.24 -2.96
N ARG A 264 -18.18 0.67 -3.31
CA ARG A 264 -19.14 1.25 -2.36
C ARG A 264 -20.05 0.17 -1.77
N GLY A 265 -20.22 0.16 -0.45
CA GLY A 265 -21.07 -0.78 0.29
C GLY A 265 -20.44 -2.16 0.56
N LEU A 266 -19.24 -2.42 0.04
CA LEU A 266 -18.52 -3.69 0.27
C LEU A 266 -18.05 -3.82 1.73
N ASP A 267 -17.71 -2.70 2.36
CA ASP A 267 -17.29 -2.61 3.76
C ASP A 267 -18.36 -3.18 4.71
N THR A 268 -19.63 -2.85 4.48
CA THR A 268 -20.77 -3.40 5.24
C THR A 268 -20.83 -4.93 5.13
N LEU A 269 -20.72 -5.46 3.90
CA LEU A 269 -20.75 -6.91 3.68
C LEU A 269 -19.53 -7.60 4.31
N VAL A 270 -18.36 -6.96 4.25
CA VAL A 270 -17.14 -7.53 4.82
C VAL A 270 -17.17 -7.53 6.34
N GLU A 271 -17.83 -6.55 6.97
CA GLU A 271 -18.02 -6.51 8.42
C GLU A 271 -18.81 -7.72 8.92
N THR A 272 -19.94 -8.01 8.27
CA THR A 272 -20.81 -9.16 8.60
C THR A 272 -20.15 -10.50 8.27
N HIS A 273 -19.65 -10.68 7.05
CA HIS A 273 -19.29 -12.01 6.53
C HIS A 273 -17.80 -12.33 6.60
N GLY A 274 -16.94 -11.32 6.68
CA GLY A 274 -15.51 -11.46 6.42
C GLY A 274 -15.20 -11.14 4.96
N GLY A 275 -13.94 -11.29 4.55
CA GLY A 275 -13.51 -10.83 3.24
C GLY A 275 -12.30 -11.58 2.72
N ALA A 276 -12.38 -11.99 1.45
CA ALA A 276 -11.27 -12.63 0.75
C ALA A 276 -10.55 -11.60 -0.11
N ARG A 277 -9.27 -11.31 0.17
CA ARG A 277 -8.52 -10.36 -0.66
C ARG A 277 -8.22 -10.98 -2.03
N MET A 278 -8.51 -10.22 -3.08
CA MET A 278 -8.29 -10.58 -4.47
C MET A 278 -7.33 -9.61 -5.15
N PHE A 279 -6.35 -10.18 -5.86
CA PHE A 279 -5.50 -9.42 -6.78
C PHE A 279 -5.99 -9.62 -8.21
N ALA A 280 -6.26 -8.51 -8.90
CA ALA A 280 -6.62 -8.49 -10.30
C ALA A 280 -5.88 -7.34 -10.98
N LEU A 281 -5.38 -7.56 -12.20
CA LEU A 281 -4.82 -6.49 -13.02
C LEU A 281 -5.86 -5.92 -13.98
N ASN A 282 -5.83 -4.60 -14.16
CA ASN A 282 -6.63 -3.97 -15.19
C ASN A 282 -6.19 -4.50 -16.57
N PRO A 283 -7.12 -4.91 -17.46
CA PRO A 283 -6.80 -5.46 -18.77
C PRO A 283 -5.94 -4.54 -19.63
N SER A 284 -6.25 -3.24 -19.63
CA SER A 284 -5.50 -2.23 -20.40
C SER A 284 -4.06 -2.08 -19.93
N TRP A 285 -3.78 -2.40 -18.66
CA TRP A 285 -2.46 -2.35 -18.08
C TRP A 285 -1.71 -3.66 -18.31
N GLN A 286 -2.35 -4.82 -18.13
CA GLN A 286 -1.76 -6.13 -18.43
C GLN A 286 -1.26 -6.20 -19.87
N ASN A 287 -2.03 -5.68 -20.83
CA ASN A 287 -1.66 -5.69 -22.26
C ASN A 287 -0.43 -4.84 -22.61
N ARG A 288 0.10 -4.05 -21.67
CA ARG A 288 1.34 -3.26 -21.86
C ARG A 288 2.58 -3.99 -21.35
N LEU A 289 2.40 -5.12 -20.70
CA LEU A 289 3.44 -5.83 -19.96
C LEU A 289 3.62 -7.24 -20.55
N GLY A 290 4.84 -7.77 -20.46
CA GLY A 290 5.12 -9.15 -20.86
C GLY A 290 4.60 -10.19 -19.84
N PRO A 291 4.44 -11.46 -20.24
CA PRO A 291 4.03 -12.56 -19.36
C PRO A 291 4.84 -12.66 -18.06
N ASP A 292 6.16 -12.50 -18.14
CA ASP A 292 7.06 -12.59 -16.99
C ASP A 292 6.85 -11.43 -16.01
N GLU A 293 6.75 -10.19 -16.52
CA GLU A 293 6.51 -9.03 -15.66
C GLU A 293 5.15 -9.11 -14.96
N VAL A 294 4.14 -9.63 -15.65
CA VAL A 294 2.83 -9.89 -15.06
C VAL A 294 2.94 -10.98 -14.00
N ALA A 295 3.59 -12.11 -14.29
CA ALA A 295 3.83 -13.19 -13.33
C ALA A 295 4.54 -12.69 -12.06
N SER A 296 5.58 -11.86 -12.19
CA SER A 296 6.28 -11.25 -11.05
C SER A 296 5.33 -10.45 -10.15
N LYS A 297 4.34 -9.72 -10.72
CA LYS A 297 3.34 -9.00 -9.94
C LYS A 297 2.38 -9.93 -9.21
N TYR A 298 1.96 -11.04 -9.82
CA TYR A 298 1.13 -12.05 -9.15
C TYR A 298 1.89 -12.77 -8.03
N GLY A 299 3.16 -13.14 -8.26
CA GLY A 299 4.03 -13.69 -7.22
C GLY A 299 4.20 -12.72 -6.05
N LEU A 300 4.40 -11.43 -6.34
CA LEU A 300 4.46 -10.37 -5.34
C LEU A 300 3.14 -10.23 -4.56
N ALA A 301 2.00 -10.26 -5.24
CA ALA A 301 0.68 -10.14 -4.64
C ALA A 301 0.40 -11.30 -3.66
N ALA A 302 0.70 -12.53 -4.07
CA ALA A 302 0.52 -13.72 -3.26
C ALA A 302 1.45 -13.74 -2.04
N ARG A 303 2.75 -13.45 -2.27
CA ARG A 303 3.78 -13.47 -1.24
C ARG A 303 3.59 -12.33 -0.24
N GLU A 304 3.47 -11.11 -0.73
CA GLU A 304 3.67 -9.90 0.07
C GLU A 304 2.40 -9.20 0.50
N ARG A 305 1.25 -9.52 -0.11
CA ARG A 305 0.00 -8.78 0.14
C ARG A 305 -1.09 -9.71 0.63
N SER A 306 -0.77 -10.92 1.09
CA SER A 306 -1.74 -11.88 1.64
C SER A 306 -2.97 -12.09 0.77
N GLN A 307 -2.78 -12.02 -0.56
CA GLN A 307 -3.86 -12.17 -1.53
C GLN A 307 -4.27 -13.64 -1.59
N ARG A 308 -5.56 -13.91 -1.44
CA ARG A 308 -6.13 -15.27 -1.38
C ARG A 308 -6.65 -15.71 -2.73
N LEU A 309 -7.16 -14.77 -3.51
CA LEU A 309 -7.64 -14.99 -4.86
C LEU A 309 -6.73 -14.25 -5.83
N LEU A 310 -6.07 -14.97 -6.72
CA LEU A 310 -5.28 -14.41 -7.80
C LEU A 310 -6.12 -14.51 -9.06
N TYR A 311 -6.78 -13.40 -9.44
CA TYR A 311 -7.65 -13.34 -10.60
C TYR A 311 -6.82 -13.22 -11.87
N LEU A 312 -6.84 -14.25 -12.71
CA LEU A 312 -6.02 -14.38 -13.90
C LEU A 312 -6.87 -14.08 -15.14
N ARG A 313 -6.40 -13.18 -15.99
CA ARG A 313 -6.96 -12.96 -17.33
C ARG A 313 -6.00 -13.56 -18.36
N PRO A 314 -6.48 -14.39 -19.31
CA PRO A 314 -5.64 -14.91 -20.36
C PRO A 314 -5.08 -13.77 -21.23
N PHE A 315 -3.85 -13.96 -21.72
CA PHE A 315 -3.26 -13.10 -22.74
C PHE A 315 -3.95 -13.32 -24.10
N PRO A 316 -3.72 -12.45 -25.11
CA PRO A 316 -4.27 -12.65 -26.44
C PRO A 316 -3.92 -14.03 -27.04
N THR A 317 -2.71 -14.55 -26.79
CA THR A 317 -2.28 -15.87 -27.26
C THR A 317 -2.23 -16.91 -26.14
N VAL A 318 -2.46 -18.18 -26.51
CA VAL A 318 -2.35 -19.31 -25.58
C VAL A 318 -0.91 -19.48 -25.10
N TYR A 319 0.07 -19.29 -25.98
CA TYR A 319 1.49 -19.38 -25.64
C TYR A 319 1.90 -18.38 -24.53
N GLU A 320 1.53 -17.11 -24.66
CA GLU A 320 1.80 -16.10 -23.62
C GLU A 320 1.09 -16.44 -22.31
N THR A 321 -0.13 -16.96 -22.39
CA THR A 321 -0.88 -17.38 -21.21
C THR A 321 -0.19 -18.54 -20.50
N GLU A 322 0.31 -19.54 -21.24
CA GLU A 322 1.08 -20.64 -20.66
C GLU A 322 2.40 -20.18 -20.02
N ALA A 323 3.14 -19.29 -20.68
CA ALA A 323 4.37 -18.73 -20.15
C ALA A 323 4.10 -17.99 -18.83
N PHE A 324 3.07 -17.14 -18.81
CA PHE A 324 2.60 -16.46 -17.61
C PHE A 324 2.23 -17.42 -16.47
N LEU A 325 1.44 -18.47 -16.77
CA LEU A 325 1.00 -19.43 -15.76
C LEU A 325 2.17 -20.25 -15.20
N LYS A 326 3.07 -20.74 -16.07
CA LYS A 326 4.29 -21.47 -15.65
C LYS A 326 5.14 -20.62 -14.73
N ARG A 327 5.46 -19.38 -15.15
CA ARG A 327 6.26 -18.45 -14.34
C ARG A 327 5.58 -18.10 -13.03
N THR A 328 4.26 -17.91 -13.03
CA THR A 328 3.50 -17.68 -11.79
C THR A 328 3.60 -18.88 -10.85
N GLY A 329 3.41 -20.10 -11.36
CA GLY A 329 3.54 -21.33 -10.57
C GLY A 329 4.93 -21.48 -9.93
N GLU A 330 6.00 -21.26 -10.69
CA GLU A 330 7.38 -21.27 -10.20
C GLU A 330 7.59 -20.27 -9.05
N LEU A 331 7.15 -19.01 -9.24
CA LEU A 331 7.31 -17.95 -8.24
C LEU A 331 6.54 -18.25 -6.95
N LEU A 332 5.34 -18.84 -7.05
CA LEU A 332 4.55 -19.24 -5.89
C LEU A 332 5.21 -20.40 -5.13
N GLN A 333 5.69 -21.41 -5.85
CA GLN A 333 6.40 -22.55 -5.25
C GLN A 333 7.68 -22.09 -4.53
N HIS A 334 8.49 -21.25 -5.16
CA HIS A 334 9.69 -20.67 -4.53
C HIS A 334 9.37 -19.81 -3.31
N SER A 335 8.20 -19.17 -3.28
CA SER A 335 7.76 -18.33 -2.16
C SER A 335 7.07 -19.13 -1.03
N GLY A 336 6.89 -20.44 -1.21
CA GLY A 336 6.19 -21.31 -0.26
C GLY A 336 4.68 -21.02 -0.16
N VAL A 337 4.08 -20.46 -1.21
CA VAL A 337 2.62 -20.28 -1.32
C VAL A 337 2.04 -21.52 -1.99
N GLN A 338 1.11 -22.18 -1.31
CA GLN A 338 0.42 -23.35 -1.83
C GLN A 338 -0.76 -22.93 -2.71
N VAL A 339 -0.92 -23.58 -3.86
CA VAL A 339 -2.09 -23.39 -4.70
C VAL A 339 -3.18 -24.36 -4.25
N GLY A 340 -4.32 -23.84 -3.81
CA GLY A 340 -5.39 -24.64 -3.20
C GLY A 340 -6.63 -23.82 -2.89
N MET A 341 -7.55 -24.39 -2.12
CA MET A 341 -8.71 -23.67 -1.60
C MET A 341 -8.29 -22.83 -0.38
N PRO A 342 -8.32 -21.49 -0.46
CA PRO A 342 -7.90 -20.65 0.66
C PRO A 342 -8.94 -20.71 1.79
N VAL A 343 -8.48 -21.03 3.00
CA VAL A 343 -9.28 -20.92 4.22
C VAL A 343 -9.13 -19.49 4.75
N VAL A 344 -10.15 -18.67 4.59
CA VAL A 344 -10.12 -17.26 5.05
C VAL A 344 -10.68 -17.18 6.46
N THR A 345 -9.81 -16.93 7.43
CA THR A 345 -10.19 -16.68 8.83
C THR A 345 -9.96 -15.23 9.21
N ALA A 346 -10.83 -14.65 10.03
CA ALA A 346 -10.65 -13.29 10.52
C ALA A 346 -9.47 -13.20 11.50
N PHE A 347 -8.64 -12.15 11.36
CA PHE A 347 -7.60 -11.85 12.33
C PHE A 347 -8.20 -11.14 13.54
N ALA A 348 -8.16 -11.78 14.71
CA ALA A 348 -8.67 -11.24 15.97
C ALA A 348 -7.59 -11.27 17.05
N PRO A 349 -6.87 -10.14 17.28
CA PRO A 349 -5.89 -10.06 18.35
C PRO A 349 -6.54 -10.00 19.73
N ASN A 350 -5.83 -10.44 20.77
CA ASN A 350 -6.34 -10.38 22.14
C ASN A 350 -6.30 -8.94 22.69
N ASP A 351 -7.48 -8.36 22.95
CA ASP A 351 -7.60 -6.97 23.41
C ASP A 351 -6.98 -6.69 24.78
N THR A 352 -6.92 -7.68 25.68
CA THR A 352 -6.24 -7.50 26.97
C THR A 352 -4.74 -7.29 26.79
N LEU A 353 -4.11 -8.07 25.90
CA LEU A 353 -2.69 -7.89 25.56
C LEU A 353 -2.48 -6.55 24.85
N ARG A 354 -3.41 -6.11 23.99
CA ARG A 354 -3.35 -4.81 23.33
C ARG A 354 -3.44 -3.67 24.34
N ALA A 355 -4.33 -3.76 25.32
CA ALA A 355 -4.46 -2.77 26.39
C ALA A 355 -3.15 -2.65 27.20
N LEU A 356 -2.51 -3.77 27.53
CA LEU A 356 -1.19 -3.75 28.20
C LEU A 356 -0.10 -3.10 27.33
N CYS A 357 -0.18 -3.21 26.00
CA CYS A 357 0.76 -2.56 25.09
C CYS A 357 0.66 -1.02 25.11
N LEU A 358 -0.47 -0.44 25.52
CA LEU A 358 -0.68 1.03 25.54
C LEU A 358 0.34 1.76 26.43
N PHE A 359 0.79 1.12 27.51
CA PHE A 359 1.76 1.71 28.44
C PHE A 359 3.12 1.99 27.78
N GLY A 360 3.51 1.22 26.75
CA GLY A 360 4.79 1.40 26.06
C GLY A 360 4.87 2.73 25.31
N PRO A 361 3.99 3.00 24.32
CA PRO A 361 3.97 4.27 23.62
C PRO A 361 3.70 5.47 24.54
N LEU A 362 2.88 5.29 25.59
CA LEU A 362 2.67 6.34 26.61
C LEU A 362 3.98 6.72 27.31
N ALA A 363 4.69 5.72 27.82
CA ALA A 363 5.95 5.91 28.52
C ALA A 363 7.02 6.49 27.60
N ALA A 364 7.05 6.07 26.33
CA ALA A 364 7.95 6.62 25.31
C ALA A 364 7.65 8.10 25.02
N LEU A 365 6.37 8.48 24.89
CA LEU A 365 5.95 9.84 24.63
C LEU A 365 6.24 10.77 25.81
N LEU A 366 5.97 10.30 27.03
CA LEU A 366 6.33 11.01 28.25
C LEU A 366 7.85 11.17 28.38
N LEU A 367 8.61 10.11 28.10
CA LEU A 367 10.06 10.14 28.13
C LEU A 367 10.62 11.15 27.12
N LEU A 368 10.09 11.18 25.90
CA LEU A 368 10.45 12.15 24.87
C LEU A 368 10.24 13.59 25.37
N GLY A 369 9.05 13.89 25.91
CA GLY A 369 8.72 15.23 26.41
C GLY A 369 9.60 15.68 27.58
N LEU A 370 9.97 14.76 28.48
CA LEU A 370 10.88 15.02 29.60
C LEU A 370 12.35 15.15 29.17
N SER A 371 12.71 14.64 27.97
CA SER A 371 14.07 14.67 27.43
C SER A 371 14.36 15.91 26.58
N TYR A 372 13.48 16.91 26.62
CA TYR A 372 13.73 18.19 25.96
C TYR A 372 14.50 19.16 26.87
N PRO A 373 15.24 20.13 26.29
CA PRO A 373 15.89 21.21 27.01
C PRO A 373 14.94 22.03 27.90
N LEU A 374 13.68 22.17 27.46
CA LEU A 374 12.58 22.82 28.15
C LEU A 374 11.49 21.78 28.47
N PRO A 375 11.51 21.11 29.63
CA PRO A 375 10.60 19.99 29.91
C PRO A 375 9.11 20.35 29.85
N ARG A 376 8.73 21.56 30.27
CA ARG A 376 7.32 22.02 30.18
C ARG A 376 6.85 22.10 28.73
N LEU A 377 7.66 22.70 27.86
CA LEU A 377 7.37 22.76 26.42
C LEU A 377 7.34 21.35 25.82
N GLY A 378 8.30 20.50 26.18
CA GLY A 378 8.34 19.11 25.73
C GLY A 378 7.11 18.31 26.14
N LEU A 379 6.63 18.47 27.37
CA LEU A 379 5.38 17.85 27.83
C LEU A 379 4.14 18.40 27.12
N VAL A 380 4.09 19.70 26.81
CA VAL A 380 3.00 20.28 26.00
C VAL A 380 3.02 19.70 24.59
N VAL A 381 4.19 19.64 23.95
CA VAL A 381 4.36 19.05 22.60
C VAL A 381 3.96 17.57 22.61
N ALA A 382 4.40 16.82 23.61
CA ALA A 382 4.04 15.42 23.79
C ALA A 382 2.52 15.25 24.01
N GLY A 383 1.92 16.06 24.88
CA GLY A 383 0.47 16.05 25.14
C GLY A 383 -0.35 16.39 23.90
N LEU A 384 0.02 17.45 23.17
CA LEU A 384 -0.62 17.83 21.91
C LEU A 384 -0.47 16.75 20.84
N ALA A 385 0.71 16.12 20.73
CA ALA A 385 0.92 15.01 19.80
C ALA A 385 0.05 13.80 20.16
N GLY A 386 -0.08 13.47 21.45
CA GLY A 386 -0.95 12.39 21.92
C GLY A 386 -2.44 12.67 21.65
N LEU A 387 -2.91 13.89 21.97
CA LEU A 387 -4.29 14.31 21.70
C LEU A 387 -4.59 14.35 20.20
N ALA A 388 -3.67 14.87 19.38
CA ALA A 388 -3.82 14.88 17.93
C ALA A 388 -3.86 13.44 17.38
N ALA A 389 -2.99 12.55 17.86
CA ALA A 389 -2.97 11.16 17.42
C ALA A 389 -4.28 10.42 17.75
N LEU A 390 -4.84 10.64 18.95
CA LEU A 390 -6.15 10.09 19.34
C LEU A 390 -7.30 10.72 18.55
N GLY A 391 -7.30 12.05 18.40
CA GLY A 391 -8.34 12.79 17.67
C GLY A 391 -8.42 12.38 16.20
N LEU A 392 -7.28 12.26 15.51
CA LEU A 392 -7.21 11.79 14.11
C LEU A 392 -7.75 10.36 13.92
N ASN A 393 -7.68 9.54 14.97
CA ASN A 393 -8.17 8.17 14.98
C ASN A 393 -9.57 8.03 15.59
N GLY A 394 -10.32 9.14 15.72
CA GLY A 394 -11.70 9.10 16.24
C GLY A 394 -11.80 8.62 17.68
N LEU A 395 -10.78 8.91 18.50
CA LEU A 395 -10.65 8.48 19.90
C LEU A 395 -10.56 6.96 20.10
N ARG A 396 -10.32 6.18 19.05
CA ARG A 396 -10.03 4.75 19.18
C ARG A 396 -8.62 4.57 19.77
N PRO A 397 -8.48 3.98 20.98
CA PRO A 397 -7.23 4.03 21.74
C PRO A 397 -6.12 3.23 21.07
N PHE A 398 -6.42 2.08 20.46
CA PHE A 398 -5.37 1.23 19.88
C PHE A 398 -4.73 1.87 18.65
N GLU A 399 -5.54 2.38 17.72
CA GLU A 399 -5.08 3.04 16.49
C GLU A 399 -4.35 4.35 16.81
N GLY A 400 -4.86 5.13 17.77
CA GLY A 400 -4.20 6.35 18.25
C GLY A 400 -2.84 6.09 18.89
N PHE A 401 -2.74 5.07 19.75
CA PHE A 401 -1.46 4.72 20.38
C PHE A 401 -0.48 4.03 19.43
N ALA A 402 -0.97 3.33 18.39
CA ALA A 402 -0.13 2.89 17.29
C ALA A 402 0.50 4.09 16.56
N LEU A 403 -0.25 5.17 16.33
CA LEU A 403 0.29 6.41 15.77
C LEU A 403 1.28 7.09 16.71
N ILE A 404 1.00 7.16 18.01
CA ILE A 404 1.94 7.66 19.03
C ILE A 404 3.26 6.88 18.96
N ALA A 405 3.19 5.55 18.88
CA ALA A 405 4.37 4.71 18.75
C ALA A 405 5.14 5.04 17.46
N ALA A 406 4.42 5.13 16.33
CA ALA A 406 5.01 5.37 15.02
C ALA A 406 5.74 6.72 14.90
N ILE A 407 5.29 7.76 15.63
CA ILE A 407 5.94 9.09 15.62
C ILE A 407 7.03 9.25 16.70
N THR A 408 6.90 8.53 17.82
CA THR A 408 7.77 8.75 19.00
C THR A 408 9.05 7.94 18.94
N PHE A 409 8.95 6.63 18.70
CA PHE A 409 10.11 5.72 18.73
C PHE A 409 11.22 6.06 17.72
N PRO A 410 10.94 6.48 16.46
CA PRO A 410 12.00 6.87 15.53
C PRO A 410 12.78 8.12 15.95
N ALA A 411 12.18 8.99 16.77
CA ALA A 411 12.86 10.16 17.33
C ALA A 411 13.56 9.84 18.65
N LEU A 412 12.95 9.00 19.49
CA LEU A 412 13.32 8.81 20.90
C LEU A 412 14.80 8.50 21.12
N GLY A 413 15.37 7.57 20.35
CA GLY A 413 16.77 7.19 20.54
C GLY A 413 17.76 8.33 20.25
N LEU A 414 17.50 9.12 19.21
CA LEU A 414 18.33 10.29 18.83
C LEU A 414 18.10 11.51 19.75
N VAL A 415 16.92 11.59 20.38
CA VAL A 415 16.67 12.57 21.46
C VAL A 415 17.45 12.19 22.72
N LEU A 416 17.50 10.90 23.08
CA LEU A 416 18.20 10.41 24.27
C LEU A 416 19.73 10.40 24.14
N ARG A 417 20.25 9.96 22.98
CA ARG A 417 21.70 9.90 22.70
C ARG A 417 21.98 10.16 21.23
N ARG A 418 22.96 11.03 20.96
CA ARG A 418 23.34 11.45 19.60
C ARG A 418 24.79 11.95 19.52
N SER A 419 25.67 11.45 20.39
CA SER A 419 27.06 11.91 20.49
C SER A 419 28.05 10.96 19.83
N ARG A 420 27.66 9.72 19.54
CA ARG A 420 28.53 8.72 18.94
C ARG A 420 27.83 7.97 17.82
N VAL A 421 28.61 7.46 16.86
CA VAL A 421 28.12 6.57 15.80
C VAL A 421 27.38 5.36 16.38
N THR A 422 27.81 4.86 17.55
CA THR A 422 27.16 3.75 18.26
C THR A 422 25.74 4.05 18.73
N ASP A 423 25.37 5.33 18.88
CA ASP A 423 24.01 5.72 19.29
C ASP A 423 22.98 5.39 18.20
N TRP A 424 23.44 5.14 16.96
CA TRP A 424 22.61 4.58 15.90
C TRP A 424 21.96 3.24 16.32
N PHE A 425 22.70 2.36 17.03
CA PHE A 425 22.15 1.09 17.50
C PHE A 425 21.03 1.29 18.53
N LEU A 426 21.13 2.31 19.38
CA LEU A 426 20.07 2.66 20.32
C LEU A 426 18.84 3.20 19.58
N ALA A 427 19.05 4.09 18.60
CA ALA A 427 17.97 4.65 17.78
C ALA A 427 17.23 3.56 16.98
N THR A 428 17.97 2.66 16.35
CA THR A 428 17.40 1.54 15.61
C THR A 428 16.74 0.53 16.55
N GLY A 429 17.36 0.19 17.69
CA GLY A 429 16.77 -0.73 18.68
C GLY A 429 15.44 -0.23 19.24
N LEU A 430 15.35 1.05 19.59
CA LEU A 430 14.09 1.67 20.02
C LEU A 430 13.08 1.76 18.86
N SER A 431 13.52 2.06 17.63
CA SER A 431 12.63 2.06 16.46
C SER A 431 12.02 0.67 16.21
N LEU A 432 12.81 -0.40 16.34
CA LEU A 432 12.34 -1.78 16.23
C LEU A 432 11.42 -2.18 17.39
N ALA A 433 11.67 -1.70 18.61
CA ALA A 433 10.71 -1.82 19.71
C ALA A 433 9.37 -1.13 19.36
N GLY A 434 9.44 0.06 18.77
CA GLY A 434 8.28 0.78 18.25
C GLY A 434 7.49 0.00 17.20
N VAL A 435 8.18 -0.74 16.32
CA VAL A 435 7.53 -1.62 15.32
C VAL A 435 6.61 -2.63 15.98
N LEU A 436 7.05 -3.25 17.08
CA LEU A 436 6.25 -4.23 17.81
C LEU A 436 4.98 -3.59 18.38
N PHE A 437 5.07 -2.39 18.94
CA PHE A 437 3.90 -1.65 19.41
C PHE A 437 2.96 -1.23 18.27
N VAL A 438 3.49 -0.72 17.16
CA VAL A 438 2.68 -0.37 15.98
C VAL A 438 1.94 -1.59 15.46
N SER A 439 2.62 -2.74 15.33
CA SER A 439 2.00 -3.98 14.89
C SER A 439 0.99 -4.52 15.89
N ALA A 440 1.28 -4.50 17.19
CA ALA A 440 0.40 -5.04 18.23
C ALA A 440 -0.88 -4.22 18.39
N LEU A 441 -0.78 -2.89 18.31
CA LEU A 441 -1.89 -1.99 18.53
C LEU A 441 -2.69 -1.73 17.24
N GLY A 442 -2.00 -1.58 16.11
CA GLY A 442 -2.62 -1.19 14.85
C GLY A 442 -3.11 -2.34 13.98
N ALA A 443 -2.62 -3.57 14.15
CA ALA A 443 -3.12 -4.71 13.39
C ALA A 443 -4.47 -5.18 13.97
N ASN A 444 -5.53 -5.01 13.19
CA ASN A 444 -6.88 -5.49 13.45
C ASN A 444 -7.43 -6.14 12.15
N ARG A 445 -8.63 -6.72 12.19
CA ARG A 445 -9.27 -7.38 11.04
C ARG A 445 -9.25 -6.48 9.79
N ASP A 446 -9.72 -5.25 9.91
CA ASP A 446 -9.97 -4.37 8.77
C ASP A 446 -8.68 -3.80 8.18
N SER A 447 -7.70 -3.48 9.02
CA SER A 447 -6.39 -2.98 8.59
C SER A 447 -5.53 -4.05 7.91
N VAL A 448 -5.64 -5.32 8.34
CA VAL A 448 -4.99 -6.47 7.68
C VAL A 448 -5.67 -6.76 6.34
N LEU A 449 -6.99 -6.60 6.25
CA LEU A 449 -7.74 -6.69 4.99
C LEU A 449 -7.49 -5.49 4.05
N GLY A 450 -7.00 -4.37 4.58
CA GLY A 450 -6.73 -3.15 3.84
C GLY A 450 -7.97 -2.27 3.61
N LEU A 451 -9.06 -2.50 4.37
CA LEU A 451 -10.28 -1.69 4.34
C LEU A 451 -10.07 -0.34 5.02
N GLU A 452 -9.52 -0.35 6.24
CA GLU A 452 -9.13 0.86 6.96
C GLU A 452 -7.61 1.03 6.90
N PRO A 453 -7.07 1.89 6.02
CA PRO A 453 -5.64 2.20 6.03
C PRO A 453 -5.26 2.92 7.33
N PHE A 454 -4.00 2.76 7.74
CA PHE A 454 -3.48 3.44 8.93
C PHE A 454 -3.66 4.96 8.79
N ARG A 455 -4.41 5.58 9.71
CA ARG A 455 -4.65 7.03 9.68
C ARG A 455 -3.41 7.76 10.20
N GLY A 456 -2.98 8.79 9.46
CA GLY A 456 -1.78 9.55 9.83
C GLY A 456 -0.45 8.93 9.36
N VAL A 457 -0.45 7.97 8.41
CA VAL A 457 0.79 7.44 7.80
C VAL A 457 1.75 8.56 7.36
N GLY A 458 1.24 9.64 6.78
CA GLY A 458 2.07 10.78 6.36
C GLY A 458 2.81 11.46 7.52
N LEU A 459 2.18 11.53 8.70
CA LEU A 459 2.76 12.15 9.90
C LEU A 459 3.95 11.35 10.44
N THR A 460 3.99 10.04 10.19
CA THR A 460 5.09 9.17 10.63
C THR A 460 6.45 9.58 10.07
N LEU A 461 6.50 10.28 8.94
CA LEU A 461 7.76 10.79 8.36
C LEU A 461 8.10 12.22 8.81
N LEU A 462 7.10 13.03 9.15
CA LEU A 462 7.28 14.45 9.45
C LEU A 462 7.44 14.74 10.94
N VAL A 463 6.59 14.16 11.78
CA VAL A 463 6.56 14.45 13.22
C VAL A 463 7.84 14.02 13.94
N PRO A 464 8.47 12.87 13.62
CA PRO A 464 9.77 12.52 14.22
C PRO A 464 10.85 13.57 13.93
N LEU A 465 10.86 14.18 12.73
CA LEU A 465 11.81 15.25 12.39
C LEU A 465 11.57 16.47 13.27
N LEU A 466 10.31 16.84 13.48
CA LEU A 466 9.94 17.92 14.40
C LEU A 466 10.42 17.60 15.82
N PHE A 467 10.21 16.38 16.31
CA PHE A 467 10.63 15.98 17.65
C PHE A 467 12.14 16.07 17.86
N VAL A 468 12.91 15.53 16.92
CA VAL A 468 14.37 15.62 16.99
C VAL A 468 14.84 17.07 16.81
N GLY A 469 14.22 17.84 15.91
CA GLY A 469 14.47 19.27 15.72
C GLY A 469 14.27 20.10 17.00
N LEU A 470 13.13 19.91 17.69
CA LEU A 470 12.83 20.58 18.96
C LEU A 470 13.81 20.22 20.08
N SER A 471 14.41 19.02 20.03
CA SER A 471 15.43 18.60 21.00
C SER A 471 16.76 19.36 20.89
N PHE A 472 16.95 20.14 19.82
CA PHE A 472 18.11 21.03 19.63
C PHE A 472 17.88 22.46 20.12
N LEU A 473 16.68 22.80 20.62
CA LEU A 473 16.42 24.14 21.12
C LEU A 473 17.36 24.48 22.30
N PRO A 474 17.95 25.69 22.33
CA PRO A 474 18.79 26.11 23.44
C PRO A 474 18.00 26.18 24.75
N ARG A 475 18.69 25.97 25.89
CA ARG A 475 18.11 26.08 27.26
C ARG A 475 17.91 27.55 27.64
N GLN A 476 17.02 28.24 26.94
CA GLN A 476 16.69 29.64 27.18
C GLN A 476 15.20 29.89 26.88
N ASP A 477 14.72 31.06 27.28
CA ASP A 477 13.31 31.44 27.07
C ASP A 477 12.94 31.42 25.58
N ILE A 478 11.73 30.95 25.25
CA ILE A 478 11.27 30.77 23.85
C ILE A 478 11.29 32.10 23.11
N ARG A 479 10.92 33.20 23.78
CA ARG A 479 10.95 34.55 23.20
C ARG A 479 12.36 35.00 22.84
N LYS A 480 13.33 34.62 23.67
CA LYS A 480 14.75 34.91 23.43
C LYS A 480 15.29 34.04 22.29
N THR A 481 14.97 32.74 22.29
CA THR A 481 15.31 31.83 21.18
C THR A 481 14.74 32.28 19.84
N ALA A 482 13.49 32.72 19.80
CA ALA A 482 12.88 33.22 18.56
C ALA A 482 13.59 34.49 18.05
N ARG A 483 13.96 35.40 18.96
CA ARG A 483 14.71 36.62 18.63
C ARG A 483 16.12 36.28 18.12
N ASP A 484 16.82 35.38 18.79
CA ASP A 484 18.17 34.95 18.43
C ASP A 484 18.19 34.19 17.10
N LEU A 485 17.18 33.36 16.84
CA LEU A 485 17.05 32.64 15.57
C LEU A 485 16.75 33.59 14.40
N TYR A 486 15.91 34.61 14.63
CA TYR A 486 15.63 35.65 13.63
C TYR A 486 16.84 36.54 13.36
N SER A 487 17.65 36.82 14.37
CA SER A 487 18.87 37.64 14.24
C SER A 487 20.11 36.83 13.83
N THR A 488 19.99 35.52 13.60
CA THR A 488 21.12 34.69 13.18
C THR A 488 21.53 35.08 11.75
N PRO A 489 22.77 35.55 11.53
CA PRO A 489 23.23 35.94 10.20
C PRO A 489 23.41 34.69 9.33
N LEU A 490 22.41 34.39 8.51
CA LEU A 490 22.50 33.32 7.50
C LEU A 490 23.46 33.76 6.39
N ARG A 491 24.55 33.02 6.18
CA ARG A 491 25.42 33.27 5.03
C ARG A 491 24.72 32.79 3.77
N LEU A 492 25.00 33.43 2.63
CA LEU A 492 24.42 33.03 1.33
C LEU A 492 24.70 31.55 1.01
N GLY A 493 25.86 31.04 1.42
CA GLY A 493 26.22 29.63 1.30
C GLY A 493 25.34 28.70 2.15
N ASP A 494 24.91 29.13 3.34
CA ASP A 494 24.01 28.34 4.20
C ASP A 494 22.61 28.25 3.56
N ILE A 495 22.13 29.34 2.96
CA ILE A 495 20.87 29.36 2.19
C ILE A 495 20.97 28.45 0.97
N GLY A 496 22.08 28.49 0.24
CA GLY A 496 22.32 27.61 -0.91
C GLY A 496 22.33 26.13 -0.54
N VAL A 497 22.98 25.76 0.57
CA VAL A 497 22.99 24.39 1.09
C VAL A 497 21.61 23.96 1.58
N MET A 498 20.89 24.82 2.32
CA MET A 498 19.52 24.52 2.75
C MET A 498 18.60 24.35 1.55
N ALA A 499 18.68 25.22 0.55
CA ALA A 499 17.89 25.12 -0.68
C ALA A 499 18.22 23.84 -1.47
N LEU A 500 19.50 23.46 -1.54
CA LEU A 500 19.93 22.20 -2.16
C LEU A 500 19.40 20.99 -1.37
N GLY A 501 19.53 20.98 -0.05
CA GLY A 501 19.03 19.91 0.81
C GLY A 501 17.51 19.78 0.73
N LEU A 502 16.80 20.89 0.72
CA LEU A 502 15.35 20.96 0.59
C LEU A 502 14.90 20.58 -0.82
N GLY A 503 15.67 20.93 -1.85
CA GLY A 503 15.45 20.52 -3.24
C GLY A 503 15.68 19.03 -3.47
N VAL A 504 16.72 18.44 -2.88
CA VAL A 504 16.97 16.99 -2.89
C VAL A 504 15.87 16.27 -2.11
N PHE A 505 15.51 16.76 -0.93
CA PHE A 505 14.41 16.21 -0.14
C PHE A 505 13.08 16.28 -0.91
N ALA A 506 12.76 17.42 -1.53
CA ALA A 506 11.59 17.60 -2.37
C ALA A 506 11.62 16.66 -3.58
N LEU A 507 12.75 16.51 -4.27
CA LEU A 507 12.89 15.60 -5.41
C LEU A 507 12.68 14.13 -5.00
N VAL A 508 13.21 13.71 -3.85
CA VAL A 508 13.01 12.37 -3.29
C VAL A 508 11.57 12.16 -2.81
N PHE A 509 10.96 13.17 -2.21
CA PHE A 509 9.57 13.12 -1.71
C PHE A 509 8.55 13.15 -2.84
N LEU A 510 8.76 13.99 -3.85
CA LEU A 510 7.93 14.16 -5.05
C LEU A 510 8.08 12.99 -6.02
N ARG A 511 9.21 12.25 -6.01
CA ARG A 511 9.35 10.95 -6.72
C ARG A 511 8.57 9.80 -6.07
N ARG A 512 7.62 10.06 -5.16
CA ARG A 512 6.72 9.03 -4.63
C ARG A 512 5.80 8.51 -5.75
N GLY A 513 6.11 7.32 -6.23
CA GLY A 513 5.18 6.50 -7.02
C GLY A 513 5.38 6.61 -8.53
N ASN A 514 5.92 5.55 -9.11
CA ASN A 514 5.65 5.09 -10.47
C ASN A 514 5.75 6.07 -11.66
N SER A 515 6.67 7.04 -11.66
CA SER A 515 7.03 7.74 -12.90
C SER A 515 8.21 7.05 -13.60
N THR A 516 7.89 6.03 -14.40
CA THR A 516 8.76 5.43 -15.42
C THR A 516 8.94 6.38 -16.63
N GLY A 517 9.12 7.68 -16.37
CA GLY A 517 9.10 8.73 -17.40
C GLY A 517 10.47 9.33 -17.73
N LEU A 518 11.54 8.92 -17.04
CA LEU A 518 12.90 9.33 -17.37
C LEU A 518 13.76 8.07 -17.50
N GLY A 519 14.33 7.89 -18.69
CA GLY A 519 14.97 6.67 -19.18
C GLY A 519 15.79 5.94 -18.12
N VAL A 520 15.19 4.90 -17.57
CA VAL A 520 15.89 3.83 -16.84
C VAL A 520 16.56 2.99 -17.93
N SER A 521 17.87 2.75 -17.82
CA SER A 521 18.55 1.87 -18.78
C SER A 521 17.91 0.47 -18.72
N SER A 522 17.85 -0.26 -19.84
CA SER A 522 17.32 -1.63 -19.88
C SER A 522 18.03 -2.54 -18.87
N THR A 523 19.31 -2.27 -18.61
CA THR A 523 20.11 -2.94 -17.57
C THR A 523 19.67 -2.59 -16.14
N GLU A 524 19.31 -1.34 -15.84
CA GLU A 524 18.76 -0.97 -14.52
C GLU A 524 17.36 -1.59 -14.33
N ALA A 525 16.55 -1.63 -15.39
CA ALA A 525 15.25 -2.29 -15.36
C ALA A 525 15.38 -3.80 -15.11
N GLN A 526 16.35 -4.47 -15.75
CA GLN A 526 16.62 -5.89 -15.55
C GLN A 526 17.16 -6.20 -14.15
N VAL A 527 18.16 -5.44 -13.67
CA VAL A 527 18.66 -5.58 -12.29
C VAL A 527 17.56 -5.30 -11.28
N ARG A 528 16.68 -4.33 -11.55
CA ARG A 528 15.52 -4.05 -10.71
C ARG A 528 14.51 -5.18 -10.74
N GLN A 529 14.27 -5.81 -11.89
CA GLN A 529 13.37 -6.95 -12.03
C GLN A 529 13.94 -8.18 -11.33
N GLU A 530 15.23 -8.47 -11.45
CA GLU A 530 15.91 -9.54 -10.72
C GLU A 530 15.93 -9.28 -9.20
N LEU A 531 16.09 -8.03 -8.76
CA LEU A 531 15.94 -7.63 -7.36
C LEU A 531 14.48 -7.64 -6.87
N GLN A 532 13.52 -7.50 -7.78
CA GLN A 532 12.08 -7.60 -7.49
C GLN A 532 11.65 -9.07 -7.35
N ASP A 533 12.20 -9.94 -8.19
CA ASP A 533 12.00 -11.39 -8.21
C ASP A 533 12.78 -12.07 -7.08
N SER A 534 13.89 -11.48 -6.63
CA SER A 534 14.55 -11.84 -5.38
C SER A 534 13.59 -11.74 -4.19
N ILE A 535 13.74 -12.65 -3.24
CA ILE A 535 12.79 -12.86 -2.13
C ILE A 535 12.57 -11.58 -1.29
N ILE A 536 13.49 -10.61 -1.32
CA ILE A 536 13.48 -9.45 -0.42
C ILE A 536 14.03 -8.18 -1.10
N ARG A 537 13.15 -7.27 -1.54
CA ARG A 537 13.53 -5.95 -2.07
C ARG A 537 14.05 -5.01 -0.97
N PRO A 538 15.25 -4.41 -1.08
CA PRO A 538 15.72 -3.39 -0.13
C PRO A 538 14.88 -2.11 -0.20
N ARG A 539 14.59 -1.48 0.95
CA ARG A 539 13.94 -0.16 0.96
C ARG A 539 14.94 0.95 0.66
N PHE A 540 14.75 1.60 -0.49
CA PHE A 540 15.62 2.70 -0.95
C PHE A 540 15.74 3.87 0.06
N LYS A 541 14.70 4.13 0.86
CA LYS A 541 14.72 5.20 1.87
C LYS A 541 15.67 4.90 3.04
N GLU A 542 15.79 3.63 3.42
CA GLU A 542 16.71 3.18 4.48
C GLU A 542 18.16 3.20 3.97
N LEU A 543 18.36 2.86 2.69
CA LEU A 543 19.64 2.93 2.00
C LEU A 543 20.21 4.35 1.94
N ALA A 544 19.35 5.38 1.93
CA ALA A 544 19.76 6.78 1.97
C ALA A 544 19.82 7.32 3.41
N GLY A 545 18.83 7.03 4.24
CA GLY A 545 18.70 7.64 5.58
C GLY A 545 19.75 7.15 6.58
N HIS A 546 20.03 5.85 6.67
CA HIS A 546 20.96 5.33 7.68
C HIS A 546 22.42 5.77 7.46
N PRO A 547 22.95 5.85 6.22
CA PRO A 547 24.27 6.45 5.99
C PRO A 547 24.36 7.89 6.47
N LEU A 548 23.34 8.72 6.20
CA LEU A 548 23.30 10.10 6.68
C LEU A 548 23.31 10.15 8.22
N ALA A 549 22.55 9.28 8.88
CA ALA A 549 22.57 9.18 10.34
C ALA A 549 23.98 8.92 10.90
N LEU A 550 24.69 7.94 10.31
CA LEU A 550 26.01 7.51 10.75
C LEU A 550 27.07 8.60 10.52
N VAL A 551 27.04 9.26 9.35
CA VAL A 551 27.93 10.40 9.07
C VAL A 551 27.61 11.58 9.99
N GLY A 552 26.33 11.89 10.21
CA GLY A 552 25.91 12.94 11.14
C GLY A 552 26.41 12.70 12.55
N LEU A 553 26.21 11.49 13.08
CA LEU A 553 26.66 11.08 14.42
C LEU A 553 28.19 10.95 14.55
N SER A 554 28.92 10.88 13.44
CA SER A 554 30.39 10.82 13.47
C SER A 554 31.05 12.16 13.79
N GLY A 555 30.31 13.28 13.70
CA GLY A 555 30.82 14.63 13.97
C GLY A 555 31.90 15.10 12.99
N VAL A 556 32.05 14.43 11.83
CA VAL A 556 33.10 14.75 10.83
C VAL A 556 32.86 16.10 10.15
N LEU A 557 31.61 16.52 10.03
CA LEU A 557 31.20 17.76 9.37
C LEU A 557 30.86 18.86 10.40
N PRO A 558 30.97 20.15 10.03
CA PRO A 558 30.66 21.27 10.93
C PRO A 558 29.23 21.18 11.52
N GLY A 559 29.03 21.76 12.71
CA GLY A 559 27.86 21.53 13.57
C GLY A 559 26.49 21.54 12.87
N TYR A 560 26.22 22.50 11.98
CA TYR A 560 24.93 22.56 11.27
C TYR A 560 24.75 21.46 10.21
N PHE A 561 25.84 21.01 9.56
CA PHE A 561 25.79 19.91 8.61
C PHE A 561 25.56 18.58 9.32
N SER A 562 26.25 18.36 10.44
CA SER A 562 26.01 17.18 11.29
C SER A 562 24.53 17.11 11.73
N LEU A 563 23.95 18.26 12.11
CA LEU A 563 22.54 18.37 12.45
C LEU A 563 21.61 17.98 11.30
N LEU A 564 21.82 18.52 10.09
CA LEU A 564 21.02 18.20 8.91
C LEU A 564 21.11 16.71 8.54
N LEU A 565 22.29 16.11 8.69
CA LEU A 565 22.50 14.69 8.47
C LEU A 565 21.80 13.80 9.50
N ILE A 566 21.79 14.21 10.78
CA ILE A 566 21.02 13.54 11.83
C ILE A 566 19.53 13.59 11.49
N LEU A 567 19.00 14.72 11.01
CA LEU A 567 17.61 14.82 10.54
C LEU A 567 17.35 13.91 9.33
N GLY A 568 18.28 13.81 8.38
CA GLY A 568 18.22 12.79 7.32
C GLY A 568 18.18 11.36 7.88
N GLY A 569 18.92 11.10 8.95
CA GLY A 569 18.91 9.85 9.70
C GLY A 569 17.57 9.52 10.36
N VAL A 570 16.86 10.54 10.87
CA VAL A 570 15.50 10.39 11.40
C VAL A 570 14.54 9.93 10.30
N VAL A 571 14.69 10.37 9.06
CA VAL A 571 13.89 9.84 7.93
C VAL A 571 14.13 8.34 7.73
N GLY A 572 15.36 7.87 7.90
CA GLY A 572 15.70 6.45 7.90
C GLY A 572 14.98 5.69 9.01
N GLN A 573 15.07 6.17 10.26
CA GLN A 573 14.38 5.55 11.40
C GLN A 573 12.84 5.58 11.24
N ALA A 574 12.29 6.71 10.77
CA ALA A 574 10.87 6.86 10.50
C ALA A 574 10.37 5.94 9.37
N SER A 575 11.21 5.68 8.36
CA SER A 575 10.92 4.71 7.29
C SER A 575 10.74 3.30 7.85
N ILE A 576 11.46 2.93 8.92
CA ILE A 576 11.23 1.66 9.62
C ILE A 576 9.80 1.61 10.14
N LEU A 577 9.31 2.60 10.90
CA LEU A 577 7.94 2.53 11.42
C LEU A 577 6.88 2.61 10.31
N ASN A 578 7.09 3.49 9.32
CA ASN A 578 6.19 3.64 8.17
C ASN A 578 6.03 2.32 7.38
N THR A 579 7.06 1.48 7.35
CA THR A 579 7.01 0.14 6.75
C THR A 579 5.92 -0.73 7.36
N PHE A 580 5.88 -0.76 8.70
CA PHE A 580 5.03 -1.67 9.46
C PHE A 580 3.64 -1.09 9.70
N SER A 581 3.42 0.18 9.36
CA SER A 581 2.09 0.79 9.26
C SER A 581 1.23 0.25 8.10
N HIS A 582 1.81 -0.52 7.18
CA HIS A 582 1.08 -1.21 6.11
C HIS A 582 0.72 -2.64 6.54
N PHE A 583 -0.30 -2.76 7.40
CA PHE A 583 -0.68 -4.02 8.07
C PHE A 583 -1.08 -5.16 7.12
N HIS A 584 -1.48 -4.84 5.90
CA HIS A 584 -1.80 -5.82 4.86
C HIS A 584 -0.58 -6.59 4.31
N THR A 585 0.64 -6.12 4.58
CA THR A 585 1.89 -6.84 4.27
C THR A 585 2.27 -7.74 5.44
N PRO A 586 2.62 -9.03 5.23
CA PRO A 586 3.05 -9.91 6.30
C PRO A 586 4.22 -9.35 7.13
N LEU A 587 4.17 -9.58 8.44
CA LEU A 587 5.09 -9.02 9.41
C LEU A 587 6.53 -9.49 9.14
N LEU A 588 6.74 -10.79 8.91
CA LEU A 588 8.06 -11.34 8.64
C LEU A 588 8.67 -10.85 7.32
N ILE A 589 7.84 -10.61 6.31
CA ILE A 589 8.31 -10.07 5.02
C ILE A 589 8.74 -8.62 5.20
N SER A 590 7.96 -7.84 5.95
CA SER A 590 8.32 -6.46 6.29
C SER A 590 9.61 -6.41 7.12
N ALA A 591 9.78 -7.34 8.07
CA ALA A 591 11.00 -7.49 8.87
C ALA A 591 12.21 -7.84 8.02
N ALA A 592 12.09 -8.83 7.13
CA ALA A 592 13.17 -9.20 6.24
C ALA A 592 13.67 -8.01 5.39
N ARG A 593 12.75 -7.22 4.81
CA ARG A 593 13.12 -6.01 4.05
C ARG A 593 13.79 -4.95 4.90
N CYS A 594 13.29 -4.73 6.12
CA CYS A 594 13.86 -3.80 7.08
C CYS A 594 15.30 -4.19 7.46
N PHE A 595 15.54 -5.47 7.79
CA PHE A 595 16.89 -5.92 8.16
C PHE A 595 17.89 -5.85 7.01
N ILE A 596 17.47 -6.14 5.77
CA ILE A 596 18.33 -5.94 4.59
C ILE A 596 18.62 -4.44 4.39
N GLY A 597 17.62 -3.57 4.51
CA GLY A 597 17.80 -2.12 4.39
C GLY A 597 18.72 -1.56 5.48
N LEU A 598 18.57 -2.03 6.72
CA LEU A 598 19.43 -1.69 7.85
C LEU A 598 20.88 -2.16 7.64
N GLY A 599 21.08 -3.42 7.21
CA GLY A 599 22.41 -3.97 6.97
C GLY A 599 23.15 -3.24 5.86
N ALA A 600 22.47 -3.01 4.72
CA ALA A 600 23.03 -2.25 3.62
C ALA A 600 23.30 -0.78 4.00
N GLY A 601 22.37 -0.13 4.72
CA GLY A 601 22.53 1.23 5.21
C GLY A 601 23.67 1.39 6.23
N LEU A 602 23.87 0.40 7.10
CA LEU A 602 24.99 0.36 8.05
C LEU A 602 26.33 0.25 7.30
N LEU A 603 26.44 -0.70 6.36
CA LEU A 603 27.65 -0.90 5.56
C LEU A 603 28.01 0.38 4.78
N LEU A 604 27.05 0.95 4.06
CA LEU A 604 27.25 2.19 3.30
C LEU A 604 27.62 3.37 4.20
N GLY A 605 27.00 3.50 5.37
CA GLY A 605 27.34 4.57 6.31
C GLY A 605 28.74 4.43 6.90
N LEU A 606 29.16 3.21 7.24
CA LEU A 606 30.53 2.94 7.73
C LEU A 606 31.59 3.22 6.66
N ILE A 607 31.28 2.98 5.38
CA ILE A 607 32.15 3.34 4.24
C ILE A 607 32.11 4.86 3.99
N ALA A 608 30.96 5.51 4.15
CA ALA A 608 30.82 6.94 3.89
C ALA A 608 31.64 7.79 4.86
N ILE A 609 31.77 7.40 6.13
CA ILE A 609 32.55 8.15 7.13
C ILE A 609 34.02 8.38 6.69
N PRO A 610 34.84 7.35 6.36
CA PRO A 610 36.21 7.56 5.91
C PRO A 610 36.28 8.27 4.55
N VAL A 611 35.34 8.03 3.64
CA VAL A 611 35.28 8.75 2.34
C VAL A 611 35.08 10.25 2.56
N VAL A 612 34.13 10.65 3.41
CA VAL A 612 33.90 12.06 3.73
C VAL A 612 35.13 12.67 4.40
N LYS A 613 35.79 11.97 5.34
CA LYS A 613 37.04 12.42 5.95
C LYS A 613 38.15 12.64 4.90
N PHE A 614 38.29 11.71 3.96
CA PHE A 614 39.28 11.81 2.88
C PHE A 614 39.00 13.01 1.97
N LEU A 615 37.74 13.20 1.55
CA LEU A 615 37.33 14.32 0.71
C LEU A 615 37.54 15.67 1.40
N LEU A 616 37.21 15.78 2.68
CA LEU A 616 37.45 17.00 3.46
C LEU A 616 38.96 17.31 3.55
N LYS A 617 39.80 16.29 3.81
CA LYS A 617 41.25 16.45 3.83
C LYS A 617 41.80 16.86 2.46
N PHE A 618 41.28 16.29 1.38
CA PHE A 618 41.67 16.64 0.02
C PHE A 618 41.28 18.09 -0.32
N TRP A 619 40.07 18.49 0.04
CA TRP A 619 39.56 19.84 -0.17
C TRP A 619 40.36 20.90 0.58
N THR A 620 40.71 20.65 1.85
CA THR A 620 41.54 21.58 2.63
C THR A 620 42.96 21.67 2.07
N THR A 621 43.51 20.57 1.55
CA THR A 621 44.86 20.53 0.94
C THR A 621 44.92 21.27 -0.40
N PHE A 622 43.85 21.22 -1.22
CA PHE A 622 43.77 21.97 -2.48
C PHE A 622 43.39 23.45 -2.28
N GLY A 623 42.56 23.75 -1.27
CA GLY A 623 42.18 25.12 -0.91
C GLY A 623 43.38 25.95 -0.41
N THR A 624 44.27 25.35 0.37
CA THR A 624 45.52 26.02 0.82
C THR A 624 46.52 26.23 -0.32
N ARG A 625 46.61 25.30 -1.28
CA ARG A 625 47.47 25.49 -2.48
C ARG A 625 47.02 26.68 -3.34
N ARG A 626 45.72 26.84 -3.60
CA ARG A 626 45.20 27.99 -4.35
C ARG A 626 45.33 29.32 -3.59
N ALA A 627 45.24 29.31 -2.27
CA ALA A 627 45.46 30.52 -1.47
C ALA A 627 46.94 30.96 -1.51
N HIS A 628 47.88 30.01 -1.54
CA HIS A 628 49.30 30.29 -1.73
C HIS A 628 49.63 30.73 -3.17
N GLU A 629 49.00 30.16 -4.19
CA GLU A 629 49.18 30.57 -5.60
C GLU A 629 48.48 31.90 -5.96
N ALA A 630 47.51 32.37 -5.17
CA ALA A 630 46.88 33.68 -5.35
C ALA A 630 47.56 34.80 -4.54
N GLN A 631 48.51 34.46 -3.66
CA GLN A 631 49.34 35.39 -2.89
C GLN A 631 50.78 35.50 -3.40
N ALA A 632 51.20 34.56 -4.27
CA ALA A 632 52.40 34.66 -5.10
C ALA A 632 52.03 35.33 -6.43
#